data_AF-A0A6L6IQI6-F1
#
_entry.id   AF-A0A6L6IQI6-F1
#
_cell.length_a   1.000
_cell.length_b   1.000
_cell.length_c   1.000
_cell.angle_alpha   90.00
_cell.angle_beta   90.00
_cell.angle_gamma   90.00
#
_symmetry.space_group_name_H-M   'P 1'
#
loop_
_entity.id
_entity.type
_entity.pdbx_description
1 polymer ?
#
loop_
_entity_poly.entity_id
_entity_poly.type
_entity_poly.pdbx_seq_one_letter_code
_entity_poly.pdbx_strand_id
1 'polypeptide(L)'
;MLGDDSGPQSLRFALSQDAVNKPYIIHNSAGEIVSQGTIGEDGRTPRVKLEESDELILTLGKTEWIVSPIAFSESAPESITETNFIDDSAVHDPYTEQLAEEINDFLPAELIAKIVGPVEGEV
;
A
#
# COMPACT_ATOMS: atom_id res chain seq x y z
N MET A 1 -14.99 -31.98 -16.10
CA MET A 1 -14.74 -30.86 -15.16
C MET A 1 -15.40 -31.25 -13.85
N LEU A 2 -14.63 -31.57 -12.81
CA LEU A 2 -15.21 -31.73 -11.47
C LEU A 2 -15.44 -30.31 -10.95
N GLY A 3 -16.69 -29.88 -10.91
CA GLY A 3 -17.07 -28.72 -10.12
C GLY A 3 -16.83 -29.06 -8.66
N ASP A 4 -16.17 -28.17 -7.94
CA ASP A 4 -15.95 -28.29 -6.50
C ASP A 4 -17.33 -28.10 -5.84
N ASP A 5 -18.09 -29.19 -5.70
CA ASP A 5 -19.44 -29.20 -5.11
C ASP A 5 -19.34 -29.14 -3.58
N SER A 6 -18.56 -28.18 -3.10
CA SER A 6 -18.49 -27.88 -1.68
C SER A 6 -19.73 -27.04 -1.38
N GLY A 7 -20.78 -27.68 -0.83
CA GLY A 7 -21.96 -26.97 -0.36
C GLY A 7 -21.62 -25.85 0.64
N PRO A 8 -22.63 -25.09 1.12
CA PRO A 8 -22.41 -23.86 1.86
C PRO A 8 -21.48 -24.07 3.06
N GLN A 9 -20.41 -23.30 3.11
CA GLN A 9 -19.37 -23.40 4.13
C GLN A 9 -19.54 -22.31 5.18
N SER A 10 -18.94 -22.52 6.35
CA SER A 10 -18.87 -21.47 7.35
C SER A 10 -17.57 -21.51 8.14
N LEU A 11 -16.95 -20.34 8.30
CA LEU A 11 -15.69 -20.17 9.00
C LEU A 11 -15.84 -19.07 10.07
N ARG A 12 -15.05 -19.18 11.13
CA ARG A 12 -14.79 -18.08 12.07
C ARG A 12 -13.35 -18.18 12.53
N PHE A 13 -12.74 -17.05 12.85
CA PHE A 13 -11.42 -17.01 13.45
C PHE A 13 -11.55 -17.07 14.97
N ALA A 14 -10.66 -17.81 15.60
CA ALA A 14 -10.49 -17.86 17.05
C ALA A 14 -9.09 -17.34 17.36
N LEU A 15 -9.01 -16.27 18.14
CA LEU A 15 -7.78 -15.55 18.42
C LEU A 15 -7.42 -15.67 19.89
N SER A 16 -6.16 -15.36 20.20
CA SER A 16 -5.68 -15.25 21.56
C SER A 16 -6.30 -14.06 22.29
N GLN A 17 -6.18 -14.07 23.62
CA GLN A 17 -6.87 -13.11 24.49
C GLN A 17 -6.38 -11.67 24.32
N ASP A 18 -5.18 -11.47 23.78
CA ASP A 18 -4.64 -10.16 23.42
C ASP A 18 -5.35 -9.51 22.22
N ALA A 19 -6.16 -10.26 21.47
CA ALA A 19 -6.99 -9.74 20.39
C ALA A 19 -8.37 -9.24 20.86
N VAL A 20 -8.78 -9.57 22.09
CA VAL A 20 -10.06 -9.12 22.66
C VAL A 20 -10.13 -7.59 22.69
N ASN A 21 -11.29 -7.04 22.37
CA ASN A 21 -11.54 -5.60 22.23
C ASN A 21 -10.73 -4.90 21.12
N LYS A 22 -9.98 -5.63 20.28
CA LYS A 22 -9.36 -5.06 19.09
C LYS A 22 -10.35 -5.04 17.92
N PRO A 23 -10.31 -3.98 17.09
CA PRO A 23 -11.07 -3.96 15.84
C PRO A 23 -10.52 -5.02 14.87
N TYR A 24 -11.40 -5.53 14.00
CA TYR A 24 -11.06 -6.48 12.96
C TYR A 24 -11.86 -6.20 11.67
N ILE A 25 -11.30 -6.65 10.55
CA ILE A 25 -11.95 -6.69 9.24
C ILE A 25 -11.61 -8.04 8.60
N ILE A 26 -12.60 -8.70 7.99
CA ILE A 26 -12.43 -9.91 7.20
C ILE A 26 -12.78 -9.59 5.75
N HIS A 27 -11.87 -9.88 4.83
CA HIS A 27 -12.07 -9.78 3.39
C HIS A 27 -12.19 -11.17 2.75
N ASN A 28 -12.90 -11.26 1.62
CA ASN A 28 -12.84 -12.41 0.73
C ASN A 28 -11.67 -12.31 -0.26
N SER A 29 -11.50 -13.31 -1.13
CA SER A 29 -10.42 -13.31 -2.14
C SER A 29 -10.54 -12.18 -3.16
N ALA A 30 -11.76 -11.68 -3.40
CA ALA A 30 -12.02 -10.51 -4.25
C ALA A 30 -11.68 -9.16 -3.56
N GLY A 31 -11.31 -9.17 -2.28
CA GLY A 31 -11.02 -7.97 -1.50
C GLY A 31 -12.25 -7.27 -0.94
N GLU A 32 -13.44 -7.88 -1.02
CA GLU A 32 -14.67 -7.35 -0.46
C GLU A 32 -14.76 -7.62 1.05
N ILE A 33 -15.27 -6.66 1.81
CA ILE A 33 -15.47 -6.82 3.25
C ILE A 33 -16.68 -7.70 3.50
N VAL A 34 -16.46 -8.89 4.05
CA VAL A 34 -17.53 -9.83 4.42
C VAL A 34 -17.93 -9.74 5.88
N SER A 35 -17.04 -9.21 6.74
CA SER A 35 -17.34 -9.00 8.16
C SER A 35 -16.38 -7.98 8.77
N GLN A 36 -16.87 -7.18 9.72
CA GLN A 36 -16.03 -6.23 10.47
C GLN A 36 -16.65 -5.95 11.85
N GLY A 37 -15.83 -5.50 12.79
CA GLY A 37 -16.29 -5.09 14.11
C GLY A 37 -15.17 -5.13 15.14
N THR A 38 -15.53 -5.45 16.37
CA THR A 38 -14.59 -5.62 17.49
C THR A 38 -14.64 -7.07 17.97
N ILE A 39 -13.49 -7.66 18.28
CA ILE A 39 -13.41 -9.03 18.82
C ILE A 39 -14.04 -9.05 20.22
N GLY A 40 -15.02 -9.93 20.41
CA GLY A 40 -15.73 -10.11 21.67
C GLY A 40 -14.87 -10.76 22.75
N GLU A 41 -15.42 -10.85 23.97
CA GLU A 41 -14.72 -11.42 25.13
C GLU A 41 -14.34 -12.90 24.95
N ASP A 42 -15.05 -13.62 24.07
CA ASP A 42 -14.77 -15.02 23.75
C ASP A 42 -13.60 -15.20 22.76
N GLY A 43 -12.99 -14.11 22.30
CA GLY A 43 -11.84 -14.10 21.40
C GLY A 43 -12.18 -14.54 19.97
N ARG A 44 -13.46 -14.59 19.58
CA ARG A 44 -13.90 -15.11 18.29
C ARG A 44 -14.52 -14.04 17.41
N THR A 45 -14.31 -14.17 16.11
CA THR A 45 -15.08 -13.42 15.13
C THR A 45 -16.47 -14.04 14.97
N PRO A 46 -17.47 -13.27 14.49
CA PRO A 46 -18.70 -13.83 13.96
C PRO A 46 -18.42 -14.89 12.89
N ARG A 47 -19.37 -15.82 12.75
CA ARG A 47 -19.29 -16.86 11.73
C ARG A 47 -19.68 -16.28 10.38
N VAL A 48 -18.77 -16.34 9.42
CA VAL A 48 -18.98 -15.98 8.02
C VAL A 48 -19.52 -17.24 7.31
N LYS A 49 -20.55 -17.06 6.48
CA LYS A 49 -21.07 -18.11 5.61
C LYS A 49 -20.64 -17.82 4.17
N LEU A 50 -20.22 -18.84 3.47
CA LEU A 50 -19.77 -18.78 2.09
C LEU A 50 -20.61 -19.75 1.27
N GLU A 51 -21.10 -19.31 0.11
CA GLU A 51 -21.86 -20.17 -0.80
C GLU A 51 -20.95 -21.16 -1.53
N GLU A 52 -19.71 -20.75 -1.81
CA GLU A 52 -18.66 -21.56 -2.44
C GLU A 52 -17.37 -21.53 -1.60
N SER A 53 -16.41 -22.42 -1.90
CA SER A 53 -15.08 -22.36 -1.28
C SER A 53 -14.38 -21.06 -1.65
N ASP A 54 -13.92 -20.30 -0.65
CA ASP A 54 -13.22 -19.04 -0.86
C ASP A 54 -12.14 -18.80 0.21
N GLU A 55 -11.17 -17.94 -0.11
CA GLU A 55 -10.14 -17.49 0.81
C GLU A 55 -10.63 -16.29 1.63
N LEU A 56 -10.35 -16.32 2.94
CA LEU A 56 -10.68 -15.23 3.86
C LEU A 56 -9.42 -14.65 4.50
N ILE A 57 -9.27 -13.33 4.41
CA ILE A 57 -8.15 -12.58 4.97
C ILE A 57 -8.63 -11.79 6.20
N LEU A 58 -8.06 -12.08 7.37
CA LEU A 58 -8.33 -11.37 8.62
C LEU A 58 -7.27 -10.29 8.86
N THR A 59 -7.72 -9.04 9.01
CA THR A 59 -6.91 -7.91 9.46
C THR A 59 -7.31 -7.53 10.88
N LEU A 60 -6.34 -7.38 11.78
CA LEU A 60 -6.54 -6.97 13.18
C LEU A 60 -5.94 -5.59 13.44
N GLY A 61 -6.61 -4.82 14.30
CA GLY A 61 -6.18 -3.47 14.65
C GLY A 61 -6.67 -2.42 13.66
N LYS A 62 -6.08 -1.22 13.74
CA LYS A 62 -6.44 -0.11 12.87
C LYS A 62 -5.45 -0.02 11.70
N THR A 63 -5.95 -0.05 10.48
CA THR A 63 -5.20 0.42 9.30
C THR A 63 -5.20 1.95 9.33
N GLU A 64 -4.50 2.56 10.28
CA GLU A 64 -4.29 4.01 10.31
C GLU A 64 -3.12 4.36 9.38
N TRP A 65 -3.41 5.01 8.26
CA TRP A 65 -2.40 5.65 7.43
C TRP A 65 -1.83 6.84 8.20
N ILE A 66 -0.53 6.79 8.52
CA ILE A 66 0.16 7.92 9.16
C ILE A 66 0.58 8.88 8.05
N VAL A 67 -0.19 9.96 7.88
CA VAL A 67 0.19 11.07 7.01
C VAL A 67 1.26 11.88 7.74
N SER A 68 2.49 11.82 7.26
CA SER A 68 3.59 12.63 7.79
C SER A 68 3.65 13.96 7.05
N PRO A 69 3.57 15.11 7.74
CA PRO A 69 3.68 16.41 7.08
C PRO A 69 5.10 16.60 6.54
N ILE A 70 5.20 16.93 5.26
CA ILE A 70 6.44 17.32 4.63
C ILE A 70 6.57 18.84 4.77
N ALA A 71 7.50 19.29 5.62
CA ALA A 71 7.84 20.71 5.72
C ALA A 71 8.78 21.07 4.57
N PHE A 72 8.37 22.04 3.75
CA PHE A 72 9.18 22.61 2.69
C PHE A 72 9.85 23.88 3.22
N SER A 73 11.18 23.95 3.08
CA SER A 73 11.92 25.20 3.15
C SER A 73 12.16 25.60 1.69
N GLU A 74 11.69 26.76 1.29
CA GLU A 74 11.95 27.34 -0.03
C GLU A 74 13.41 27.82 -0.07
N SER A 75 14.35 26.87 -0.03
CA SER A 75 15.75 27.13 -0.34
C SER A 75 15.85 27.24 -1.85
N ALA A 76 16.37 28.38 -2.32
CA ALA A 76 16.60 28.64 -3.73
C ALA A 76 17.29 27.44 -4.40
N PRO A 77 16.89 27.06 -5.64
CA PRO A 77 17.48 25.93 -6.32
C PRO A 77 18.98 26.20 -6.49
N GLU A 78 19.83 25.39 -5.84
CA GLU A 78 21.21 25.29 -6.28
C GLU A 78 21.19 24.71 -7.69
N SER A 79 21.78 25.45 -8.64
CA SER A 79 21.83 25.06 -10.04
C SER A 79 22.55 23.71 -10.15
N ILE A 80 21.77 22.66 -10.38
CA ILE A 80 22.27 21.33 -10.73
C ILE A 80 22.89 21.48 -12.11
N THR A 81 24.21 21.34 -12.20
CA THR A 81 24.90 21.40 -13.49
C THR A 81 24.61 20.09 -14.22
N GLU A 82 23.71 20.13 -15.22
CA GLU A 82 23.47 18.99 -16.10
C GLU A 82 24.80 18.56 -16.72
N THR A 83 25.26 17.38 -16.33
CA THR A 83 26.36 16.73 -17.03
C THR A 83 25.73 16.07 -18.24
N ASN A 84 25.95 16.64 -19.43
CA ASN A 84 25.45 16.12 -20.70
C ASN A 84 25.98 14.69 -20.96
N PHE A 85 25.30 13.69 -20.41
CA PHE A 85 25.38 12.32 -20.90
C PHE A 85 24.38 12.22 -22.04
N ILE A 86 24.90 12.28 -23.28
CA ILE A 86 24.10 11.98 -24.47
C ILE A 86 23.86 10.47 -24.43
N ASP A 87 22.75 10.06 -23.83
CA ASP A 87 22.22 8.71 -23.93
C ASP A 87 21.21 8.67 -25.08
N ASP A 88 21.58 8.03 -26.19
CA ASP A 88 20.77 7.96 -27.41
C ASP A 88 19.42 7.24 -27.20
N SER A 89 19.14 6.66 -26.02
CA SER A 89 17.83 6.12 -25.68
C SER A 89 16.77 7.17 -25.33
N ALA A 90 17.17 8.40 -24.99
CA ALA A 90 16.24 9.50 -24.71
C ALA A 90 15.49 10.00 -25.95
N VAL A 91 15.94 9.62 -27.15
CA VAL A 91 15.35 10.02 -28.44
C VAL A 91 13.97 9.38 -28.69
N HIS A 92 13.53 8.44 -27.84
CA HIS A 92 12.26 7.74 -28.04
C HIS A 92 11.43 7.58 -26.76
N ASP A 93 11.44 8.57 -25.88
CA ASP A 93 10.47 8.65 -24.80
C ASP A 93 9.23 9.46 -25.27
N PRO A 94 8.06 8.83 -25.51
CA PRO A 94 6.85 9.51 -25.99
C PRO A 94 6.29 10.55 -25.00
N TYR A 95 6.84 10.62 -23.78
CA TYR A 95 6.48 11.59 -22.76
C TYR A 95 7.50 12.74 -22.64
N THR A 96 8.73 12.61 -23.15
CA THR A 96 9.73 13.70 -23.10
C THR A 96 9.30 14.95 -23.85
N GLU A 97 8.66 14.81 -25.01
CA GLU A 97 8.16 15.95 -25.80
C GLU A 97 6.98 16.68 -25.13
N GLN A 98 6.38 16.08 -24.10
CA GLN A 98 5.25 16.66 -23.34
C GLN A 98 5.70 17.37 -22.06
N LEU A 99 6.99 17.24 -21.68
CA LEU A 99 7.57 17.99 -20.59
C LEU A 99 7.80 19.42 -21.11
N ALA A 100 6.99 20.36 -20.63
CA ALA A 100 7.19 21.76 -20.96
C ALA A 100 8.57 22.20 -20.44
N GLU A 101 9.44 22.70 -21.33
CA GLU A 101 10.82 23.14 -21.01
C GLU A 101 10.87 24.27 -19.96
N GLU A 102 9.74 24.85 -19.56
CA GLU A 102 9.66 26.06 -18.74
C GLU A 102 9.48 25.82 -17.23
N ILE A 103 9.46 24.58 -16.74
CA ILE A 103 9.18 24.36 -15.32
C ILE A 103 10.25 23.51 -14.66
N ASN A 104 10.89 24.10 -13.65
CA ASN A 104 11.67 23.43 -12.60
C ASN A 104 10.75 22.49 -11.77
N ASP A 105 10.06 21.56 -12.43
CA ASP A 105 9.14 20.58 -11.82
C ASP A 105 9.90 19.40 -11.18
N PHE A 106 11.15 19.64 -10.79
CA PHE A 106 11.93 18.66 -10.04
C PHE A 106 11.59 18.76 -8.56
N LEU A 107 11.47 17.60 -7.92
CA LEU A 107 11.39 17.55 -6.46
C LEU A 107 12.73 18.04 -5.88
N PRO A 108 12.73 18.93 -4.87
CA PRO A 108 13.94 19.28 -4.13
C PRO A 108 14.71 18.03 -3.67
N ALA A 109 16.04 18.07 -3.76
CA ALA A 109 16.89 16.94 -3.39
C ALA A 109 16.65 16.43 -1.96
N GLU A 110 16.31 17.33 -1.03
CA GLU A 110 15.94 16.98 0.34
C GLU A 110 14.67 16.12 0.44
N LEU A 111 13.70 16.31 -0.48
CA LEU A 111 12.49 15.48 -0.55
C LEU A 111 12.80 14.11 -1.12
N ILE A 112 13.60 14.06 -2.18
CA ILE A 112 14.04 12.81 -2.78
C ILE A 112 14.77 11.97 -1.73
N ALA A 113 15.68 12.58 -0.97
CA ALA A 113 16.41 11.92 0.13
C ALA A 113 15.47 11.41 1.24
N LYS A 114 14.38 12.13 1.57
CA LYS A 114 13.38 11.66 2.52
C LYS A 114 12.50 10.52 2.00
N ILE A 115 12.21 10.50 0.69
CA ILE A 115 11.37 9.47 0.06
C ILE A 115 12.17 8.18 -0.18
N VAL A 116 13.37 8.31 -0.73
CA VAL A 116 14.19 7.17 -1.17
C VAL A 116 15.07 6.63 -0.04
N GLY A 117 15.37 7.45 0.97
CA GLY A 117 16.36 7.14 2.00
C GLY A 117 17.79 7.34 1.51
N PRO A 118 18.80 7.18 2.39
CA PRO A 118 20.20 7.27 1.98
C PRO A 118 20.54 6.11 1.04
N VAL A 119 20.82 6.42 -0.22
CA VAL A 119 21.39 5.48 -1.18
C VAL A 119 22.89 5.34 -0.89
N GLU A 120 23.26 4.35 -0.09
CA GLU A 120 24.65 3.87 -0.04
C GLU A 120 24.88 3.03 -1.30
N GLY A 121 25.58 3.58 -2.28
CA GLY A 121 26.04 2.80 -3.43
C GLY A 121 27.06 1.75 -2.98
N GLU A 122 26.93 0.51 -3.48
CA GLU A 122 28.01 -0.47 -3.36
C GLU A 122 29.25 0.06 -4.10
N VAL A 123 30.38 0.09 -3.39
CA VAL A 123 31.72 0.46 -3.87
C VAL A 123 32.44 -0.70 -4.54
#